data_AF-A0A0Q8NHC8-F1
#
_entry.id   AF-A0A0Q8NHC8-F1
#
_cell.length_a   1.000
_cell.length_b   1.000
_cell.length_c   1.000
_cell.angle_alpha   90.00
_cell.angle_beta   90.00
_cell.angle_gamma   90.00
#
_symmetry.space_group_name_H-M   'P 1'
#
loop_
_entity.id
_entity.type
_entity.pdbx_description
1 polymer ?
#
loop_
_entity_poly.entity_id
_entity_poly.type
_entity_poly.pdbx_seq_one_letter_code
_entity_poly.pdbx_strand_id
1 'polypeptide(L)'
;MTKNPASGPAPARLVDGRPAFAGRLLVLDRLGLDTYGLPDRHPEPGELRTLARLVERQAHRVDNFDDELRRNADHVITRLTRTRNGDHRDIQSWGVLRTLGSDIETLAARYDLAVEQLGMAIHLYRQANEPADTVRRDAALARTSAAPSPDAVSTAATAAAGPPAPASTNNARR
;
A
#
# COMPACT_ATOMS: atom_id res chain seq x y z
N MET A 1 -24.84 -38.28 -17.03
CA MET A 1 -24.36 -37.80 -15.72
C MET A 1 -23.04 -37.10 -15.93
N THR A 2 -23.05 -35.79 -16.07
CA THR A 2 -21.85 -34.96 -16.29
C THR A 2 -21.13 -34.74 -14.96
N LYS A 3 -19.87 -35.16 -14.91
CA LYS A 3 -18.97 -35.06 -13.77
C LYS A 3 -18.55 -33.59 -13.66
N ASN A 4 -19.12 -32.85 -12.69
CA ASN A 4 -18.67 -31.48 -12.43
C ASN A 4 -17.21 -31.55 -11.93
N PRO A 5 -16.25 -30.87 -12.60
CA PRO A 5 -14.90 -30.75 -12.06
C PRO A 5 -14.98 -29.96 -10.76
N ALA A 6 -14.20 -30.38 -9.76
CA ALA A 6 -14.15 -29.79 -8.43
C ALA A 6 -14.07 -28.25 -8.52
N SER A 7 -15.17 -27.57 -8.20
CA SER A 7 -15.14 -26.16 -7.86
C SER A 7 -14.19 -26.03 -6.68
N GLY A 8 -13.11 -25.27 -6.86
CA GLY A 8 -12.24 -24.88 -5.76
C GLY A 8 -13.04 -24.18 -4.64
N PRO A 9 -12.41 -23.96 -3.47
CA PRO A 9 -13.07 -23.32 -2.35
C PRO A 9 -13.73 -22.02 -2.78
N ALA A 10 -15.01 -21.87 -2.43
CA ALA A 10 -15.78 -20.68 -2.79
C ALA A 10 -15.09 -19.42 -2.24
N PRO A 11 -15.07 -18.31 -2.99
CA PRO A 11 -14.58 -17.03 -2.48
C PRO A 11 -15.38 -16.60 -1.24
N ALA A 12 -14.70 -15.99 -0.27
CA ALA A 12 -15.30 -15.58 0.99
C ALA A 12 -16.47 -14.60 0.83
N ARG A 13 -16.46 -13.74 -0.20
CA ARG A 13 -17.58 -12.86 -0.58
C ARG A 13 -17.56 -12.57 -2.09
N LEU A 14 -18.69 -12.12 -2.63
CA LEU A 14 -18.77 -11.56 -3.98
C LEU A 14 -18.76 -10.03 -3.88
N VAL A 15 -17.90 -9.37 -4.67
CA VAL A 15 -17.90 -7.91 -4.87
C VAL A 15 -18.05 -7.66 -6.37
N ASP A 16 -19.08 -6.91 -6.76
CA ASP A 16 -19.47 -6.63 -8.15
C ASP A 16 -19.61 -7.90 -9.01
N GLY A 17 -20.23 -8.94 -8.46
CA GLY A 17 -20.46 -10.21 -9.15
C GLY A 17 -19.21 -11.06 -9.37
N ARG A 18 -18.05 -10.65 -8.84
CA ARG A 18 -16.79 -11.40 -8.92
C ARG A 18 -16.38 -11.93 -7.53
N PRO A 19 -15.71 -13.10 -7.48
CA PRO A 19 -15.00 -13.55 -6.31
C PRO A 19 -14.18 -12.42 -5.68
N ALA A 20 -14.41 -12.12 -4.41
CA ALA A 20 -13.58 -11.21 -3.65
C ALA A 20 -12.77 -12.04 -2.67
N PHE A 21 -11.49 -12.21 -3.01
CA PHE A 21 -10.49 -12.80 -2.16
C PHE A 21 -9.87 -11.71 -1.27
N ALA A 22 -9.08 -12.12 -0.29
CA ALA A 22 -8.65 -11.24 0.80
C ALA A 22 -7.92 -9.97 0.32
N GLY A 23 -7.08 -10.06 -0.72
CA GLY A 23 -6.33 -8.92 -1.26
C GLY A 23 -7.23 -7.86 -1.88
N ARG A 24 -8.19 -8.27 -2.73
CA ARG A 24 -9.17 -7.35 -3.31
C ARG A 24 -10.03 -6.67 -2.24
N LEU A 25 -10.48 -7.43 -1.24
CA LEU A 25 -11.27 -6.90 -0.13
C LEU A 25 -10.49 -5.88 0.70
N LEU A 26 -9.20 -6.13 0.96
CA LEU A 26 -8.34 -5.21 1.71
C LEU A 26 -8.16 -3.87 0.98
N VAL A 27 -7.97 -3.89 -0.35
CA VAL A 27 -7.85 -2.66 -1.14
C VAL A 27 -9.18 -1.89 -1.16
N LEU A 28 -10.30 -2.59 -1.35
CA LEU A 28 -11.63 -1.98 -1.33
C LEU A 28 -11.92 -1.33 0.03
N ASP A 29 -11.61 -2.02 1.13
CA ASP A 29 -11.80 -1.51 2.49
C ASP A 29 -10.92 -0.27 2.77
N ARG A 30 -9.64 -0.31 2.37
CA ARG A 30 -8.67 0.74 2.70
C ARG A 30 -8.75 1.97 1.80
N LEU A 31 -9.12 1.80 0.53
CA LEU A 31 -9.15 2.88 -0.46
C LEU A 31 -10.57 3.25 -0.91
N GLY A 32 -11.55 2.38 -0.67
CA GLY A 32 -12.91 2.52 -1.25
C GLY A 32 -12.95 2.27 -2.75
N LEU A 33 -11.87 1.73 -3.33
CA LEU A 33 -11.69 1.58 -4.78
C LEU A 33 -11.58 0.12 -5.17
N ASP A 34 -12.12 -0.23 -6.33
CA ASP A 34 -11.87 -1.55 -6.91
C ASP A 34 -10.39 -1.69 -7.31
N THR A 35 -9.80 -2.80 -6.92
CA THR A 35 -8.37 -3.09 -7.08
C THR A 35 -7.95 -3.13 -8.54
N TYR A 36 -8.74 -3.78 -9.39
CA TYR A 36 -8.37 -4.02 -10.78
C TYR A 36 -8.65 -2.82 -11.68
N GLY A 37 -9.56 -1.93 -11.26
CA GLY A 37 -9.75 -0.61 -11.89
C GLY A 37 -8.78 0.46 -11.41
N LEU A 38 -7.92 0.18 -10.42
CA LEU A 38 -7.02 1.17 -9.83
C LEU A 38 -5.99 1.74 -10.83
N PRO A 39 -5.34 0.94 -11.70
CA PRO A 39 -4.41 1.48 -12.69
C PRO A 39 -5.09 2.30 -13.79
N ASP A 40 -6.34 1.99 -14.12
CA ASP A 40 -7.08 2.66 -15.21
C ASP A 40 -7.49 4.09 -14.85
N ARG A 41 -7.50 4.42 -13.56
CA ARG A 41 -7.67 5.79 -13.06
C ARG A 41 -6.49 6.71 -13.37
N HIS A 42 -5.34 6.14 -13.73
CA HIS A 42 -4.12 6.85 -14.07
C HIS A 42 -3.72 6.46 -15.50
N PRO A 43 -4.41 6.98 -16.53
CA PRO A 43 -4.20 6.59 -17.93
C PRO A 43 -2.83 7.05 -18.46
N GLU A 44 -2.27 8.10 -17.88
CA GLU A 44 -0.93 8.56 -18.22
C GLU A 44 0.16 7.76 -17.49
N PRO A 45 1.30 7.48 -18.14
CA PRO A 45 2.43 6.87 -17.46
C PRO A 45 2.98 7.83 -16.38
N GLY A 46 3.20 7.32 -15.18
CA GLY A 46 3.69 8.11 -14.06
C GLY A 46 3.83 7.30 -12.76
N GLU A 47 4.30 7.98 -11.71
CA GLU A 47 4.51 7.38 -10.39
C GLU A 47 3.21 6.82 -9.81
N LEU A 48 2.12 7.56 -9.90
CA LEU A 48 0.79 7.12 -9.43
C LEU A 48 0.30 5.86 -10.15
N ARG A 49 0.49 5.77 -11.47
CA ARG A 49 0.15 4.57 -12.23
C ARG A 49 1.01 3.38 -11.80
N THR A 50 2.29 3.61 -11.54
CA THR A 50 3.23 2.57 -11.09
C THR A 50 2.85 2.05 -9.71
N LEU A 51 2.50 2.94 -8.78
CA LEU A 51 2.00 2.59 -7.46
C LEU A 51 0.66 1.85 -7.53
N ALA A 52 -0.27 2.28 -8.40
CA ALA A 52 -1.53 1.58 -8.61
C ALA A 52 -1.32 0.14 -9.10
N ARG A 53 -0.41 -0.08 -10.06
CA ARG A 53 -0.01 -1.42 -10.54
C ARG A 53 0.69 -2.24 -9.46
N LEU A 54 1.45 -1.59 -8.56
CA LEU A 54 2.07 -2.28 -7.43
C LEU A 54 0.99 -2.78 -6.46
N VAL A 55 0.02 -1.94 -6.09
CA VAL A 55 -1.12 -2.31 -5.25
C VAL A 55 -1.89 -3.48 -5.87
N GLU A 56 -2.24 -3.39 -7.15
CA GLU A 56 -2.92 -4.45 -7.89
C GLU A 56 -2.15 -5.78 -7.83
N ARG A 57 -0.85 -5.74 -8.12
CA ARG A 57 0.00 -6.95 -8.09
C ARG A 57 0.12 -7.56 -6.70
N GLN A 58 0.20 -6.74 -5.65
CA GLN A 58 0.28 -7.24 -4.29
C GLN A 58 -1.06 -7.81 -3.81
N ALA A 59 -2.16 -7.19 -4.19
CA ALA A 59 -3.50 -7.71 -3.92
C ALA A 59 -3.69 -9.09 -4.56
N HIS A 60 -3.27 -9.25 -5.82
CA HIS A 60 -3.28 -10.55 -6.49
C HIS A 60 -2.43 -11.62 -5.77
N ARG A 61 -1.28 -11.26 -5.20
CA ARG A 61 -0.49 -12.23 -4.41
C ARG A 61 -1.23 -12.68 -3.16
N VAL A 62 -1.84 -11.74 -2.44
CA VAL A 62 -2.66 -12.04 -1.26
C VAL A 62 -3.84 -12.94 -1.65
N ASP A 63 -4.52 -12.64 -2.77
CA ASP A 63 -5.62 -13.45 -3.28
C ASP A 63 -5.17 -14.90 -3.59
N ASN A 64 -4.00 -15.06 -4.22
CA ASN A 64 -3.45 -16.39 -4.53
C ASN A 64 -3.13 -17.19 -3.26
N PHE A 65 -2.49 -16.56 -2.26
CA PHE A 65 -2.17 -17.23 -1.00
C PHE A 65 -3.44 -17.58 -0.20
N ASP A 66 -4.46 -16.72 -0.20
CA ASP A 66 -5.78 -17.00 0.41
C ASP A 66 -6.46 -18.22 -0.24
N ASP A 67 -6.44 -18.30 -1.58
CA ASP A 67 -6.99 -19.44 -2.31
C ASP A 67 -6.20 -20.74 -2.05
N GLU A 68 -4.86 -20.69 -2.07
CA GLU A 68 -4.03 -21.85 -1.72
C GLU A 68 -4.27 -22.35 -0.28
N LEU A 69 -4.42 -21.43 0.68
CA LEU A 69 -4.73 -21.78 2.07
C LEU A 69 -6.07 -22.50 2.19
N ARG A 70 -7.11 -21.99 1.52
CA ARG A 70 -8.43 -22.62 1.52
C ARG A 70 -8.40 -24.01 0.88
N ARG A 71 -7.70 -24.18 -0.24
CA ARG A 71 -7.57 -25.48 -0.93
C ARG A 71 -6.86 -26.50 -0.04
N ASN A 72 -5.79 -26.09 0.64
CA ASN A 72 -5.06 -26.97 1.56
C ASN A 72 -5.91 -27.33 2.79
N ALA A 73 -6.65 -26.37 3.35
CA ALA A 73 -7.58 -26.61 4.45
C ALA A 73 -8.68 -27.62 4.05
N ASP A 74 -9.31 -27.45 2.88
CA ASP A 74 -10.31 -28.39 2.36
C ASP A 74 -9.73 -29.78 2.14
N HIS A 75 -8.48 -29.87 1.67
CA HIS A 75 -7.79 -31.14 1.49
C HIS A 75 -7.58 -31.87 2.83
N VAL A 76 -7.14 -31.14 3.86
CA VAL A 76 -6.97 -31.68 5.21
C VAL A 76 -8.31 -32.13 5.79
N ILE A 77 -9.36 -31.31 5.70
CA ILE A 77 -10.71 -31.66 6.16
C ILE A 77 -11.21 -32.93 5.48
N THR A 78 -11.05 -33.03 4.16
CA THR A 78 -11.45 -34.21 3.38
C THR A 78 -10.73 -35.46 3.85
N ARG A 79 -9.42 -35.40 4.07
CA ARG A 79 -8.64 -36.53 4.59
C ARG A 79 -9.08 -36.94 6.00
N LEU A 80 -9.19 -35.98 6.92
CA LEU A 80 -9.61 -36.25 8.30
C LEU A 80 -11.01 -36.88 8.34
N THR A 81 -11.92 -36.44 7.46
CA THR A 81 -13.27 -37.01 7.34
C THR A 81 -13.23 -38.46 6.85
N ARG A 82 -12.38 -38.78 5.87
CA ARG A 82 -12.20 -40.17 5.41
C ARG A 82 -11.64 -41.07 6.50
N THR A 83 -10.62 -40.61 7.22
CA THR A 83 -10.04 -41.32 8.37
C THR A 83 -11.10 -41.58 9.44
N ARG A 84 -11.88 -40.55 9.83
CA ARG A 84 -13.00 -40.69 10.77
C ARG A 84 -14.01 -41.76 10.32
N ASN A 85 -14.28 -41.83 9.03
CA ASN A 85 -15.27 -42.75 8.46
C ASN A 85 -14.74 -44.18 8.26
N GLY A 86 -13.54 -44.50 8.74
CA GLY A 86 -13.03 -45.87 8.71
C GLY A 86 -12.23 -46.23 7.46
N ASP A 87 -12.04 -45.31 6.51
CA ASP A 87 -11.27 -45.55 5.29
C ASP A 87 -9.76 -45.41 5.57
N HIS A 88 -9.22 -46.38 6.30
CA HIS A 88 -7.82 -46.42 6.77
C HIS A 88 -6.85 -46.99 5.72
N ARG A 89 -7.21 -46.99 4.43
CA ARG A 89 -6.36 -47.56 3.37
C ARG A 89 -4.98 -46.89 3.26
N ASP A 90 -4.82 -45.69 3.81
CA ASP A 90 -3.54 -44.98 3.87
C ASP A 90 -2.84 -45.17 5.23
N ILE A 91 -1.97 -46.19 5.32
CA ILE A 91 -1.06 -46.47 6.45
C ILE A 91 -0.12 -45.27 6.76
N GLN A 92 -0.03 -44.28 5.86
CA GLN A 92 0.84 -43.09 5.96
C GLN A 92 0.07 -41.80 6.35
N SER A 93 -1.19 -41.89 6.77
CA SER A 93 -2.07 -40.73 7.02
C SER A 93 -1.47 -39.69 7.99
N TRP A 94 -0.80 -40.12 9.06
CA TRP A 94 -0.14 -39.22 10.02
C TRP A 94 1.06 -38.46 9.45
N GLY A 95 1.88 -39.13 8.63
CA GLY A 95 3.02 -38.48 7.97
C GLY A 95 2.56 -37.40 7.00
N VAL A 96 1.54 -37.71 6.20
CA VAL A 96 0.95 -36.76 5.25
C VAL A 96 0.27 -35.59 5.94
N LEU A 97 -0.44 -35.83 7.05
CA LEU A 97 -1.05 -34.75 7.84
C LEU A 97 0.01 -33.82 8.46
N ARG A 98 1.14 -34.37 8.92
CA ARG A 98 2.26 -33.56 9.43
C ARG A 98 2.87 -32.69 8.34
N THR A 99 3.11 -33.24 7.15
CA THR A 99 3.61 -32.47 6.01
C THR A 99 2.64 -31.37 5.60
N LEU A 100 1.35 -31.71 5.46
CA LEU A 100 0.29 -30.72 5.16
C LEU A 100 0.20 -29.62 6.22
N GLY A 101 0.36 -29.95 7.50
CA GLY A 101 0.42 -28.95 8.58
C GLY A 101 1.58 -27.96 8.39
N SER A 102 2.78 -28.47 8.11
CA SER A 102 3.96 -27.64 7.84
C SER A 102 3.80 -26.77 6.59
N ASP A 103 3.16 -27.29 5.54
CA ASP A 103 2.88 -26.55 4.31
C ASP A 103 1.88 -25.41 4.56
N ILE A 104 0.84 -25.67 5.36
CA ILE A 104 -0.15 -24.66 5.76
C ILE A 104 0.51 -23.56 6.61
N GLU A 105 1.35 -23.91 7.58
CA GLU A 105 2.07 -22.92 8.42
C GLU A 105 2.98 -22.03 7.56
N THR A 106 3.72 -22.64 6.62
CA THR A 106 4.59 -21.90 5.70
C THR A 106 3.79 -20.97 4.81
N LEU A 107 2.64 -21.44 4.31
CA LEU A 107 1.76 -20.65 3.46
C LEU A 107 1.09 -19.50 4.22
N ALA A 108 0.71 -19.72 5.48
CA ALA A 108 0.17 -18.69 6.37
C ALA A 108 1.20 -17.58 6.60
N ALA A 109 2.47 -17.93 6.88
CA ALA A 109 3.53 -16.94 7.04
C ALA A 109 3.76 -16.11 5.75
N ARG A 110 3.65 -16.74 4.57
CA ARG A 110 3.74 -16.05 3.27
C ARG A 110 2.54 -15.14 3.01
N TYR A 111 1.35 -15.59 3.39
CA TYR A 111 0.13 -14.80 3.33
C TYR A 111 0.24 -13.54 4.19
N ASP A 112 0.68 -13.67 5.46
CA ASP A 112 0.84 -12.54 6.38
C ASP A 112 1.83 -11.51 5.82
N LEU A 113 2.99 -11.97 5.34
CA LEU A 113 3.98 -11.10 4.69
C LEU A 113 3.40 -10.38 3.46
N ALA A 114 2.60 -11.07 2.64
CA ALA A 114 1.97 -10.47 1.47
C ALA A 114 0.93 -9.40 1.86
N VAL A 115 0.19 -9.62 2.95
CA VAL A 115 -0.76 -8.65 3.51
C VAL A 115 -0.04 -7.40 3.99
N GLU A 116 1.10 -7.54 4.68
CA GLU A 116 1.92 -6.40 5.09
C GLU A 116 2.46 -5.61 3.89
N GLN A 117 2.98 -6.31 2.87
CA GLN A 117 3.46 -5.68 1.63
C GLN A 117 2.35 -4.94 0.87
N LEU A 118 1.14 -5.50 0.83
CA LEU A 118 -0.02 -4.83 0.27
C LEU A 118 -0.38 -3.58 1.08
N GLY A 119 -0.35 -3.66 2.41
CA GLY A 119 -0.58 -2.53 3.30
C GLY A 119 0.40 -1.37 3.05
N MET A 120 1.68 -1.67 2.87
CA MET A 120 2.70 -0.68 2.52
C MET A 120 2.44 -0.05 1.14
N ALA A 121 2.12 -0.86 0.13
CA ALA A 121 1.82 -0.35 -1.21
C ALA A 121 0.59 0.58 -1.22
N ILE A 122 -0.46 0.22 -0.49
CA ILE A 122 -1.65 1.06 -0.30
C ILE A 122 -1.29 2.38 0.39
N HIS A 123 -0.44 2.34 1.41
CA HIS A 123 0.00 3.53 2.12
C HIS A 123 0.74 4.50 1.21
N LEU A 124 1.72 4.00 0.44
CA LEU A 124 2.48 4.80 -0.53
C LEU A 124 1.58 5.38 -1.62
N TYR A 125 0.66 4.58 -2.15
CA TYR A 125 -0.31 5.04 -3.14
C TYR A 125 -1.18 6.17 -2.57
N ARG A 126 -1.70 6.03 -1.34
CA ARG A 126 -2.52 7.06 -0.70
C ARG A 126 -1.73 8.35 -0.48
N GLN A 127 -0.49 8.25 0.00
CA GLN A 127 0.36 9.42 0.24
C GLN A 127 0.69 10.17 -1.06
N ALA A 128 1.00 9.45 -2.14
CA ALA A 128 1.28 10.05 -3.43
C ALA A 128 0.03 10.67 -4.08
N ASN A 129 -1.16 10.13 -3.76
CA ASN A 129 -2.44 10.58 -4.30
C ASN A 129 -3.08 11.71 -3.47
N GLU A 130 -2.55 12.05 -2.29
CA GLU A 130 -2.97 13.25 -1.58
C GLU A 130 -2.47 14.51 -2.32
N PRO A 131 -3.33 15.53 -2.51
CA PRO A 131 -2.92 16.76 -3.17
C PRO A 131 -1.83 17.47 -2.35
N ALA A 132 -0.74 17.87 -3.02
CA ALA A 132 0.42 18.58 -2.46
C ALA A 132 0.10 19.89 -1.70
N ASP A 133 -1.17 20.31 -1.67
CA ASP A 133 -1.64 21.48 -0.93
C ASP A 133 -1.61 21.31 0.60
N THR A 134 -1.57 20.08 1.13
CA THR A 134 -1.38 19.86 2.58
C THR A 134 0.04 20.20 3.01
N VAL A 135 1.05 19.76 2.25
CA VAL A 135 2.47 20.07 2.50
C VAL A 135 2.74 21.58 2.40
N ARG A 136 2.11 22.29 1.45
CA ARG A 136 2.23 23.75 1.34
C ARG A 136 1.47 24.49 2.44
N ARG A 137 0.33 23.98 2.91
CA ARG A 137 -0.42 24.56 4.06
C ARG A 137 0.31 24.37 5.37
N ASP A 138 0.93 23.23 5.63
CA ASP A 138 1.74 23.01 6.84
C ASP A 138 3.03 23.84 6.82
N ALA A 139 3.69 23.96 5.66
CA ALA A 139 4.83 24.86 5.50
C ALA A 139 4.44 26.36 5.55
N ALA A 140 3.19 26.71 5.21
CA ALA A 140 2.67 28.06 5.38
C ALA A 140 2.27 28.33 6.84
N LEU A 141 1.65 27.38 7.53
CA LEU A 141 1.29 27.47 8.95
C LEU A 141 2.53 27.50 9.85
N ALA A 142 3.57 26.71 9.54
CA ALA A 142 4.86 26.79 10.22
C ALA A 142 5.55 28.16 10.04
N ARG A 143 5.41 28.78 8.86
CA ARG A 143 5.89 30.16 8.60
C ARG A 143 5.01 31.24 9.23
N THR A 144 3.72 30.97 9.45
CA THR A 144 2.79 31.90 10.10
C THR A 144 2.88 31.81 11.63
N SER A 145 3.27 30.65 12.17
CA SER A 145 3.57 30.45 13.60
C SER A 145 4.94 31.00 14.01
N ALA A 146 5.81 31.32 13.05
CA ALA A 146 7.08 32.01 13.26
C ALA A 146 6.95 33.50 12.90
N ALA A 147 5.92 34.17 13.40
CA ALA A 147 5.86 35.63 13.42
C ALA A 147 6.59 36.14 14.68
N PRO A 148 7.63 36.99 14.56
CA PRO A 148 8.23 37.64 15.70
C PRO A 148 7.23 38.63 16.30
N SER A 149 7.07 38.63 17.63
CA SER A 149 6.30 39.63 18.37
C SER A 149 6.76 41.05 18.00
N PRO A 150 5.85 41.99 17.69
CA PRO A 150 6.20 43.38 17.50
C PRO A 150 6.13 44.09 18.86
N ASP A 151 7.19 44.00 19.65
CA ASP A 151 7.38 44.90 20.80
C ASP A 151 8.87 45.14 21.04
N ALA A 152 9.42 46.10 20.30
CA ALA A 152 10.54 46.93 20.72
C ALA A 152 10.64 48.15 19.79
N VAL A 153 9.87 49.21 20.10
CA VAL A 153 10.03 50.53 19.47
C VAL A 153 11.07 51.34 20.25
N SER A 154 12.21 51.56 19.60
CA SER A 154 12.92 52.84 19.34
C SER A 154 13.25 53.83 20.48
N THR A 155 14.54 54.21 20.57
CA THR A 155 15.12 55.58 20.51
C THR A 155 16.65 55.45 20.72
N ALA A 156 17.59 56.16 20.08
CA ALA A 156 17.73 57.52 19.57
C ALA A 156 18.96 57.53 18.58
N ALA A 157 19.34 58.52 17.78
CA ALA A 157 18.90 59.87 17.45
C ALA A 157 19.58 60.26 16.11
N THR A 158 18.92 61.17 15.41
CA THR A 158 19.22 61.75 14.10
C THR A 158 20.19 62.93 14.16
N ALA A 159 21.10 63.06 13.17
CA ALA A 159 21.52 64.32 12.51
C ALA A 159 22.69 64.03 11.54
N ALA A 160 22.90 64.63 10.38
CA ALA A 160 22.12 65.45 9.45
C ALA A 160 23.00 65.68 8.19
N ALA A 161 22.37 65.73 7.02
CA ALA A 161 22.69 66.56 5.85
C ALA A 161 24.02 66.40 5.04
N GLY A 162 23.86 66.09 3.73
CA GLY A 162 24.53 66.84 2.64
C GLY A 162 25.45 66.09 1.65
N PRO A 163 25.07 65.90 0.37
CA PRO A 163 25.93 65.45 -0.76
C PRO A 163 26.63 66.66 -1.44
N PRO A 164 27.62 66.56 -2.39
CA PRO A 164 27.62 65.72 -3.60
C PRO A 164 29.00 65.20 -4.11
N ALA A 165 28.97 64.42 -5.20
CA ALA A 165 30.14 64.08 -6.03
C ALA A 165 30.68 65.31 -6.80
N PRO A 166 31.95 65.29 -7.23
CA PRO A 166 32.18 65.31 -8.69
C PRO A 166 33.36 64.48 -9.22
N ALA A 167 33.37 64.43 -10.56
CA ALA A 167 34.11 63.67 -11.56
C ALA A 167 35.66 63.70 -11.61
N SER A 168 36.19 62.74 -12.40
CA SER A 168 37.45 62.74 -13.18
C SER A 168 38.76 62.61 -12.37
N THR A 169 39.82 61.88 -12.76
CA THR A 169 40.41 61.70 -14.09
C THR A 169 41.51 60.62 -14.05
N ASN A 170 41.67 59.91 -15.17
CA ASN A 170 42.94 59.54 -15.84
C ASN A 170 44.01 58.56 -15.27
N ASN A 171 44.47 57.76 -16.24
CA ASN A 171 45.84 57.31 -16.53
C ASN A 171 46.40 56.04 -15.89
N ALA A 172 46.34 54.97 -16.69
CA ALA A 172 47.48 54.29 -17.32
C ALA A 172 48.86 54.40 -16.63
N ARG A 173 49.38 53.24 -16.22
CA ARG A 173 50.80 52.78 -16.14
C ARG A 173 50.77 51.50 -15.30
N ARG A 174 51.50 50.42 -15.57
CA ARG A 174 52.36 49.95 -16.66
C ARG A 174 52.51 48.45 -16.41
#